data_AF-A0A1S4ET98-F1
#
_entry.id   AF-A0A1S4ET98-F1
#
_cell.length_a   1.000
_cell.length_b   1.000
_cell.length_c   1.000
_cell.angle_alpha   90.00
_cell.angle_beta   90.00
_cell.angle_gamma   90.00
#
_symmetry.space_group_name_H-M   'P 1'
#
loop_
_entity.id
_entity.type
_entity.pdbx_description
1 polymer ?
#
loop_
_entity_poly.entity_id
_entity_poly.type
_entity_poly.pdbx_seq_one_letter_code
_entity_poly.pdbx_strand_id
1 'polypeptide(L)'
;MSHKTTTILIPPALSNSSCSHPRYATSGPPITWGSVTEATFVLLLTVGICGANILVIIVINTRRYSKYIHSQPRYLLTCLASNDLAVGLLVTSVAFLPALLTCWPYSEIICQIQALLRGALTQQSAMILIYMAVDRYTCMLHPVKYHKHASKK
;
A
#
# COMPACT_ATOMS: atom_id res chain seq x y z
N MET A 1 -46.80 16.24 -28.48
CA MET A 1 -46.33 15.48 -27.31
C MET A 1 -44.81 15.45 -27.34
N SER A 2 -44.16 16.16 -26.42
CA SER A 2 -42.71 16.34 -26.38
C SER A 2 -42.07 15.13 -25.70
N HIS A 3 -41.32 14.32 -26.45
CA HIS A 3 -40.60 13.17 -25.91
C HIS A 3 -39.34 13.69 -25.20
N LYS A 4 -39.43 13.85 -23.88
CA LYS A 4 -38.33 14.28 -23.03
C LYS A 4 -37.38 13.10 -22.88
N THR A 5 -36.38 13.01 -23.76
CA THR A 5 -35.31 12.01 -23.66
C THR A 5 -34.54 12.24 -22.37
N THR A 6 -34.74 11.37 -21.39
CA THR A 6 -33.97 11.30 -20.16
C THR A 6 -32.52 11.00 -20.54
N THR A 7 -31.69 12.03 -20.61
CA THR A 7 -30.23 11.90 -20.78
C THR A 7 -29.68 11.29 -19.49
N ILE A 8 -29.66 9.97 -19.42
CA ILE A 8 -28.90 9.25 -18.40
C ILE A 8 -27.44 9.59 -18.66
N LEU A 9 -26.81 10.30 -17.72
CA LEU A 9 -25.36 10.55 -17.71
C LEU A 9 -24.66 9.21 -17.45
N ILE A 10 -24.57 8.38 -18.47
CA ILE A 10 -23.75 7.18 -18.44
C ILE A 10 -22.30 7.67 -18.48
N PRO A 11 -21.47 7.39 -17.46
CA PRO A 11 -20.07 7.75 -17.52
C PRO A 11 -19.44 7.11 -18.78
N PRO A 12 -18.57 7.82 -19.50
CA PRO A 12 -17.93 7.29 -20.70
C PRO A 12 -17.22 5.97 -20.37
N ALA A 13 -17.22 5.03 -21.32
CA ALA A 13 -16.52 3.77 -21.17
C ALA A 13 -15.05 4.03 -20.82
N LEU A 14 -14.62 3.51 -19.66
CA LEU A 14 -13.25 3.63 -19.17
C LEU A 14 -12.31 2.79 -20.05
N SER A 15 -11.82 3.40 -21.13
CA SER A 15 -10.82 2.79 -22.01
C SER A 15 -9.42 3.23 -21.57
N ASN A 16 -8.53 2.27 -21.31
CA ASN A 16 -7.13 2.56 -21.00
C ASN A 16 -6.43 3.11 -22.25
N SER A 17 -6.20 4.43 -22.26
CA SER A 17 -5.51 5.14 -23.33
C SER A 17 -4.00 5.27 -23.15
N SER A 18 -3.46 4.79 -22.02
CA SER A 18 -2.08 5.05 -21.59
C SER A 18 -1.03 4.48 -22.54
N CYS A 19 -1.28 3.28 -23.09
CA CYS A 19 -0.42 2.67 -24.11
C CYS A 19 -0.91 2.91 -25.56
N SER A 20 -1.98 3.69 -25.76
CA SER A 20 -2.59 3.93 -27.09
C SER A 20 -1.91 5.06 -27.86
N HIS A 21 -0.92 5.72 -27.28
CA HIS A 21 -0.23 6.84 -27.93
C HIS A 21 0.45 6.35 -29.23
N PRO A 22 0.34 7.07 -30.36
CA PRO A 22 0.82 6.61 -31.68
C PRO A 22 2.30 6.24 -31.70
N ARG A 23 3.12 6.81 -30.80
CA ARG A 23 4.52 6.37 -30.57
C ARG A 23 4.64 4.86 -30.27
N TYR A 24 3.73 4.27 -29.51
CA TYR A 24 3.76 2.85 -29.17
C TYR A 24 3.25 1.95 -30.30
N ALA A 25 2.37 2.47 -31.16
CA ALA A 25 1.79 1.72 -32.27
C ALA A 25 2.77 1.50 -33.43
N THR A 26 3.70 2.42 -33.66
CA THR A 26 4.65 2.36 -34.79
C THR A 26 5.97 1.67 -34.45
N SER A 27 6.46 1.80 -33.21
CA SER A 27 7.79 1.30 -32.80
C SER A 27 7.79 0.37 -31.58
N GLY A 28 6.63 0.05 -31.00
CA GLY A 28 6.55 -0.61 -29.70
C GLY A 28 7.02 0.30 -28.55
N PRO A 29 6.89 -0.15 -27.28
CA PRO A 29 7.42 0.58 -26.14
C PRO A 29 8.95 0.69 -26.24
N PRO A 30 9.52 1.91 -26.16
CA PRO A 30 10.96 2.06 -26.19
C PRO A 30 11.52 1.53 -24.86
N ILE A 31 11.99 0.28 -24.86
CA ILE A 31 12.73 -0.27 -23.74
C ILE A 31 14.10 0.43 -23.72
N THR A 32 14.17 1.52 -22.99
CA THR A 32 15.41 2.26 -22.79
C THR A 32 16.17 1.71 -21.60
N TRP A 33 17.48 1.96 -21.54
CA TRP A 33 18.29 1.68 -20.36
C TRP A 33 17.70 2.33 -19.10
N GLY A 34 17.09 3.52 -19.23
CA GLY A 34 16.38 4.20 -18.15
C GLY A 34 15.23 3.36 -17.57
N SER A 35 14.34 2.86 -18.44
CA SER A 35 13.20 2.01 -18.04
C SER A 35 13.63 0.71 -17.35
N VAL A 36 14.72 0.11 -17.83
CA VAL A 36 15.30 -1.10 -17.20
C VAL A 36 15.88 -0.78 -15.83
N THR A 37 16.59 0.34 -15.67
CA THR A 37 17.11 0.76 -14.36
C THR A 37 16.00 1.06 -13.36
N GLU A 38 14.93 1.73 -13.80
CA GLU A 38 13.76 2.04 -12.97
C GLU A 38 13.06 0.76 -12.51
N ALA A 39 12.77 -0.16 -13.44
CA ALA A 39 12.11 -1.42 -13.12
C ALA A 39 12.97 -2.31 -12.19
N THR A 40 14.29 -2.33 -12.39
CA THR A 40 15.21 -3.04 -11.50
C THR A 40 15.19 -2.43 -10.10
N PHE A 41 15.17 -1.10 -9.99
CA PHE A 41 15.05 -0.42 -8.72
C PHE A 41 13.72 -0.71 -8.01
N VAL A 42 12.60 -0.69 -8.74
CA VAL A 42 11.27 -1.06 -8.22
C VAL A 42 11.25 -2.50 -7.71
N LEU A 43 11.87 -3.43 -8.44
CA LEU A 43 11.98 -4.83 -8.03
C LEU A 43 12.80 -4.97 -6.73
N LEU A 44 13.98 -4.33 -6.68
CA LEU A 44 14.85 -4.35 -5.50
C LEU A 44 14.14 -3.74 -4.28
N LEU A 45 13.45 -2.62 -4.46
CA LEU A 45 12.64 -2.00 -3.40
C LEU A 45 11.53 -2.94 -2.93
N THR A 46 10.82 -3.60 -3.85
CA THR A 46 9.75 -4.53 -3.50
C THR A 46 10.28 -5.67 -2.63
N VAL A 47 11.39 -6.30 -3.04
CA VAL A 47 12.04 -7.38 -2.28
C VAL A 47 12.54 -6.87 -0.93
N GLY A 48 13.17 -5.69 -0.89
CA GLY A 48 13.66 -5.07 0.33
C GLY A 48 12.56 -4.75 1.34
N ILE A 49 11.46 -4.11 0.89
CA ILE A 49 10.29 -3.80 1.71
C ILE A 49 9.66 -5.08 2.25
N CYS A 50 9.45 -6.08 1.40
CA CYS A 50 8.85 -7.35 1.83
C CYS A 50 9.74 -8.07 2.84
N GLY A 51 11.04 -8.22 2.54
CA GLY A 51 11.99 -8.87 3.42
C GLY A 51 12.11 -8.17 4.78
N ALA A 52 12.23 -6.84 4.79
CA ALA A 52 12.33 -6.06 6.02
C ALA A 52 11.06 -6.19 6.88
N ASN A 53 9.87 -6.02 6.29
CA ASN A 53 8.62 -6.09 7.05
C ASN A 53 8.30 -7.50 7.54
N ILE A 54 8.58 -8.54 6.74
CA ILE A 54 8.46 -9.93 7.18
C ILE A 54 9.42 -10.21 8.34
N LEU A 55 10.67 -9.75 8.23
CA LEU A 55 11.65 -9.91 9.30
C LEU A 55 11.17 -9.22 10.59
N VAL A 56 10.63 -8.00 10.50
CA VAL A 56 10.05 -7.30 11.65
C VAL A 56 8.93 -8.12 12.28
N ILE A 57 7.98 -8.63 11.49
CA ILE A 57 6.87 -9.47 11.98
C ILE A 57 7.40 -10.72 12.70
N ILE A 58 8.42 -11.38 12.14
CA ILE A 58 9.04 -12.56 12.75
C ILE A 58 9.74 -12.19 14.06
N VAL A 59 10.54 -11.13 14.08
CA VAL A 59 11.31 -10.69 15.24
C VAL A 59 10.40 -10.33 16.40
N ILE A 60 9.36 -9.51 16.18
CA ILE A 60 8.44 -9.07 17.25
C ILE A 60 7.57 -10.20 17.79
N ASN A 61 7.27 -11.22 16.98
CA ASN A 61 6.46 -12.38 17.39
C ASN A 61 7.30 -13.54 17.94
N THR A 62 8.62 -13.48 17.82
CA THR A 62 9.51 -14.48 18.40
C THR A 62 9.42 -14.45 19.92
N ARG A 63 9.38 -15.64 20.56
CA ARG A 63 9.29 -15.82 22.03
C ARG A 63 10.35 -15.02 22.81
N ARG A 64 11.52 -14.79 22.22
CA ARG A 64 12.61 -14.01 22.81
C ARG A 64 12.22 -12.54 23.01
N TYR A 65 11.68 -11.89 21.99
CA TYR A 65 11.33 -10.47 22.04
C TYR A 65 9.93 -10.21 22.60
N SER A 66 9.02 -11.17 22.44
CA SER A 66 7.66 -11.12 22.96
C SER A 66 7.59 -10.88 24.48
N LYS A 67 8.61 -11.29 25.24
CA LYS A 67 8.69 -11.06 26.70
C LYS A 67 9.00 -9.60 27.08
N TYR A 68 9.65 -8.84 26.20
CA TYR A 68 10.11 -7.48 26.49
C TYR A 68 9.13 -6.41 25.99
N ILE A 69 8.19 -6.78 25.10
CA ILE A 69 7.25 -5.84 24.47
C ILE A 69 5.83 -6.17 24.94
N HIS A 70 5.13 -5.16 25.48
CA HIS A 70 3.71 -5.30 25.86
C HIS A 70 2.84 -5.71 24.67
N SER A 71 1.75 -6.43 24.97
CA SER A 71 0.85 -7.01 23.94
C SER A 71 0.23 -5.97 23.01
N GLN A 72 -0.16 -4.80 23.53
CA GLN A 72 -0.76 -3.70 22.74
C GLN A 72 0.20 -3.11 21.68
N PRO A 73 1.39 -2.58 22.04
CA PRO A 73 2.36 -2.10 21.06
C PRO A 73 2.78 -3.15 20.03
N ARG A 74 2.91 -4.42 20.44
CA ARG A 74 3.27 -5.51 19.54
C ARG A 74 2.23 -5.72 18.44
N TYR A 75 0.94 -5.63 18.78
CA TYR A 75 -0.14 -5.72 17.81
C TYR A 75 -0.10 -4.55 16.82
N LEU A 76 0.06 -3.31 17.31
CA LEU A 76 0.14 -2.12 16.46
C LEU A 76 1.34 -2.17 15.51
N LEU A 77 2.51 -2.61 15.98
CA LEU A 77 3.71 -2.81 15.15
C LEU A 77 3.50 -3.90 14.10
N THR A 78 2.82 -4.99 14.46
CA THR A 78 2.50 -6.06 13.50
C THR A 78 1.56 -5.56 12.42
N CYS A 79 0.53 -4.77 12.78
CA CYS A 79 -0.39 -4.14 11.83
C CYS A 79 0.33 -3.16 10.90
N LEU A 80 1.25 -2.35 11.42
CA LEU A 80 2.04 -1.42 10.61
C LEU A 80 2.88 -2.18 9.58
N ALA A 81 3.66 -3.17 10.03
CA ALA A 81 4.49 -4.00 9.14
C ALA A 81 3.65 -4.77 8.11
N SER A 82 2.43 -5.18 8.47
CA SER A 82 1.51 -5.85 7.55
C SER A 82 0.95 -4.89 6.49
N ASN A 83 0.65 -3.64 6.88
CA ASN A 83 0.25 -2.59 5.94
C ASN A 83 1.38 -2.27 4.96
N ASP A 84 2.61 -2.17 5.43
CA ASP A 84 3.79 -1.92 4.58
C ASP A 84 4.09 -3.09 3.64
N LEU A 85 3.88 -4.34 4.10
CA LEU A 85 3.94 -5.52 3.25
C LEU A 85 2.88 -5.48 2.14
N ALA A 86 1.66 -5.06 2.48
CA ALA A 86 0.59 -4.90 1.49
C ALA A 86 0.91 -3.79 0.47
N VAL A 87 1.53 -2.68 0.89
CA VAL A 87 2.02 -1.64 -0.03
C VAL A 87 3.08 -2.24 -0.97
N GLY A 88 4.10 -2.91 -0.43
CA GLY A 88 5.15 -3.54 -1.24
C GLY A 88 4.57 -4.51 -2.28
N LEU A 89 3.70 -5.42 -1.86
CA LEU A 89 3.15 -6.45 -2.73
C LEU A 89 2.12 -5.92 -3.73
N LEU A 90 1.16 -5.10 -3.29
CA LEU A 90 0.01 -4.73 -4.13
C LEU A 90 0.22 -3.42 -4.89
N VAL A 91 0.97 -2.48 -4.32
CA VAL A 91 1.20 -1.16 -4.94
C VAL A 91 2.48 -1.19 -5.76
N THR A 92 3.59 -1.59 -5.13
CA THR A 92 4.92 -1.51 -5.74
C THR A 92 5.12 -2.59 -6.81
N SER A 93 4.69 -3.84 -6.57
CA SER A 93 4.80 -4.89 -7.60
C SER A 93 3.98 -4.60 -8.85
N VAL A 94 2.80 -4.00 -8.72
CA VAL A 94 1.96 -3.62 -9.88
C VAL A 94 2.59 -2.46 -10.66
N ALA A 95 3.44 -1.64 -10.02
CA ALA A 95 4.16 -0.56 -10.68
C ALA A 95 5.35 -1.04 -11.56
N PHE A 96 5.73 -2.32 -11.47
CA PHE A 96 6.86 -2.87 -12.23
C PHE A 96 6.66 -2.82 -13.75
N LEU A 97 5.52 -3.30 -14.26
CA LEU A 97 5.25 -3.28 -15.71
C LEU A 97 5.13 -1.84 -16.27
N PRO A 98 4.46 -0.89 -15.58
CA PRO A 98 4.49 0.52 -15.96
C PRO A 98 5.89 1.13 -16.01
N ALA A 99 6.78 0.76 -15.08
CA ALA A 99 8.17 1.22 -15.09
C ALA A 99 8.96 0.68 -16.29
N LEU A 100 8.71 -0.57 -16.70
CA LEU A 100 9.35 -1.16 -17.88
C LEU A 100 8.83 -0.59 -19.20
N LEU A 101 7.51 -0.45 -19.33
CA LEU A 101 6.85 -0.12 -20.60
C LEU A 101 6.65 1.39 -20.77
N THR A 102 6.87 2.18 -19.73
CA THR A 102 6.61 3.63 -19.67
C THR A 102 5.16 4.01 -20.04
N CYS A 103 4.25 3.05 -19.90
CA CYS A 103 2.81 3.18 -20.12
C CYS A 103 2.07 2.23 -19.18
N TRP A 104 0.79 2.49 -18.88
CA TRP A 104 -0.02 1.59 -18.06
C TRP A 104 -0.62 0.46 -18.92
N PRO A 105 -0.18 -0.80 -18.80
CA PRO A 105 -0.68 -1.89 -19.65
C PRO A 105 -1.95 -2.56 -19.10
N TYR A 106 -2.31 -2.30 -17.84
CA TYR A 106 -3.45 -2.96 -17.19
C TYR A 106 -4.79 -2.29 -17.53
N SER A 107 -5.91 -2.87 -17.11
CA SER A 107 -7.22 -2.20 -17.27
C SER A 107 -7.29 -0.89 -16.46
N GLU A 108 -8.12 0.04 -16.90
CA GLU A 108 -8.42 1.29 -16.19
C GLU A 108 -9.00 1.02 -14.79
N ILE A 109 -9.78 -0.06 -14.63
CA ILE A 109 -10.31 -0.49 -13.33
C ILE A 109 -9.18 -0.78 -12.34
N ILE A 110 -8.09 -1.42 -12.80
CA ILE A 110 -6.94 -1.73 -11.95
C ILE A 110 -6.23 -0.44 -11.53
N CYS A 111 -6.14 0.55 -12.42
CA CYS A 111 -5.59 1.87 -12.11
C CYS A 111 -6.35 2.52 -10.95
N GLN A 112 -7.69 2.52 -11.03
CA GLN A 112 -8.56 3.10 -10.01
C GLN A 112 -8.47 2.35 -8.67
N ILE A 113 -8.53 1.02 -8.70
CA ILE A 113 -8.38 0.18 -7.50
C ILE A 113 -7.05 0.47 -6.82
N GLN A 114 -5.98 0.55 -7.60
CA GLN A 114 -4.64 0.74 -7.08
C GLN A 114 -4.48 2.16 -6.49
N ALA A 115 -5.09 3.18 -7.11
CA ALA A 115 -5.14 4.53 -6.54
C ALA A 115 -5.91 4.58 -5.22
N LEU A 116 -7.07 3.93 -5.14
CA LEU A 116 -7.86 3.81 -3.90
C LEU A 116 -7.09 3.06 -2.81
N LEU A 117 -6.44 1.96 -3.18
CA LEU A 117 -5.64 1.14 -2.27
C LEU A 117 -4.46 1.94 -1.70
N ARG A 118 -3.76 2.73 -2.53
CA ARG A 118 -2.69 3.63 -2.06
C ARG A 118 -3.20 4.62 -1.01
N GLY A 119 -4.35 5.26 -1.27
CA GLY A 119 -4.98 6.17 -0.31
C GLY A 119 -5.36 5.47 0.99
N ALA A 120 -6.01 4.31 0.89
CA ALA A 120 -6.47 3.53 2.04
C ALA A 120 -5.30 3.04 2.91
N LEU A 121 -4.24 2.50 2.33
CA LEU A 121 -3.05 2.03 3.06
C LEU A 121 -2.29 3.19 3.73
N THR A 122 -2.22 4.34 3.07
CA THR A 122 -1.62 5.55 3.66
C THR A 122 -2.44 6.02 4.86
N GLN A 123 -3.76 6.10 4.72
CA GLN A 123 -4.65 6.45 5.83
C GLN A 123 -4.55 5.44 6.98
N GLN A 124 -4.50 4.14 6.67
CA GLN A 124 -4.36 3.09 7.68
C GLN A 124 -3.05 3.25 8.46
N SER A 125 -1.92 3.49 7.78
CA SER A 125 -0.64 3.74 8.45
C SER A 125 -0.69 4.95 9.40
N ALA A 126 -1.31 6.05 8.97
CA ALA A 126 -1.48 7.25 9.80
C ALA A 126 -2.32 6.96 11.05
N MET A 127 -3.43 6.22 10.91
CA MET A 127 -4.26 5.83 12.04
C MET A 127 -3.48 4.93 13.02
N ILE A 128 -2.71 3.95 12.52
CA ILE A 128 -1.87 3.08 13.36
C ILE A 128 -0.83 3.91 14.14
N LEU A 129 -0.18 4.89 13.50
CA LEU A 129 0.77 5.79 14.16
C LEU A 129 0.11 6.64 15.26
N ILE A 130 -1.10 7.14 15.01
CA ILE A 130 -1.89 7.87 16.02
C ILE A 130 -2.22 6.95 17.20
N TYR A 131 -2.66 5.71 16.95
CA TYR A 131 -2.91 4.74 18.01
C TYR A 131 -1.65 4.41 18.82
N MET A 132 -0.48 4.31 18.18
CA MET A 132 0.79 4.13 18.87
C MET A 132 1.14 5.34 19.74
N ALA A 133 0.89 6.56 19.28
CA ALA A 133 1.09 7.77 20.07
C ALA A 133 0.16 7.82 21.30
N VAL A 134 -1.11 7.46 21.13
CA VAL A 134 -2.10 7.40 22.22
C VAL A 134 -1.77 6.32 23.25
N ASP A 135 -1.31 5.14 22.81
CA ASP A 135 -0.83 4.07 23.70
C ASP A 135 0.32 4.57 24.58
N ARG A 136 1.32 5.22 23.97
CA ARG A 136 2.47 5.80 24.68
C ARG A 136 2.06 6.90 25.64
N TYR A 137 1.20 7.81 25.20
CA TYR A 137 0.65 8.89 26.02
C TYR A 137 -0.08 8.35 27.27
N THR A 138 -0.92 7.33 27.09
CA THR A 138 -1.70 6.74 28.18
C THR A 138 -0.81 5.99 29.17
N CYS A 139 0.19 5.27 28.68
CA CYS A 139 1.16 4.56 29.51
C CYS A 139 1.95 5.52 30.42
N MET A 140 2.37 6.67 29.89
CA MET A 140 3.17 7.66 30.62
C MET A 140 2.35 8.46 31.65
N LEU A 141 1.15 8.92 31.29
CA LEU A 141 0.37 9.82 32.14
C LEU A 141 -0.60 9.09 33.09
N HIS A 142 -1.00 7.87 32.76
CA HIS A 142 -2.03 7.14 33.51
C HIS A 142 -1.64 5.68 33.76
N PRO A 143 -0.51 5.40 34.44
CA PRO A 143 0.03 4.04 34.60
C PRO A 143 -0.94 3.07 35.29
N VAL A 144 -1.68 3.54 36.31
CA VAL A 144 -2.67 2.72 37.04
C VAL A 144 -3.86 2.31 36.15
N LYS A 145 -4.34 3.22 35.30
CA LYS A 145 -5.40 2.93 34.33
C LYS A 145 -4.88 2.03 33.20
N TYR A 146 -3.65 2.26 32.75
CA TYR A 146 -3.01 1.45 31.73
C TYR A 146 -2.87 -0.01 32.18
N HIS A 147 -2.35 -0.26 33.38
CA HIS A 147 -2.18 -1.62 33.90
C HIS A 147 -3.51 -2.36 34.09
N LYS A 148 -4.58 -1.68 34.54
CA LYS A 148 -5.93 -2.28 34.65
C LYS A 148 -6.53 -2.70 33.30
N HIS A 149 -6.29 -1.93 32.24
CA HIS A 149 -6.79 -2.26 30.90
C HIS A 149 -5.89 -3.26 30.17
N ALA A 150 -4.57 -3.19 30.37
CA ALA A 150 -3.60 -4.11 29.78
C ALA A 150 -3.62 -5.50 30.44
N SER A 151 -3.97 -5.60 31.73
CA SER A 151 -4.04 -6.87 32.49
C SER A 151 -5.30 -7.70 32.21
N LYS A 152 -6.32 -7.15 31.55
CA LYS A 152 -7.59 -7.87 31.32
C LYS A 152 -7.58 -8.82 30.12
N LYS A 153 -6.41 -9.19 29.58
CA LYS A 153 -6.30 -10.00 28.36
C LYS A 153 -5.31 -11.14 28.50
#